data_AF-A0A6L3MKY8-F1
#
_entry.id   AF-A0A6L3MKY8-F1
#
_cell.length_a   1.000
_cell.length_b   1.000
_cell.length_c   1.000
_cell.angle_alpha   90.00
_cell.angle_beta   90.00
_cell.angle_gamma   90.00
#
_symmetry.space_group_name_H-M   'P 1'
#
loop_
_entity.id
_entity.type
_entity.pdbx_description
1 polymer ?
#
loop_
_entity_poly.entity_id
_entity_poly.type
_entity_poly.pdbx_seq_one_letter_code
_entity_poly.pdbx_strand_id
1 'polypeptide(L)'
;EAAGRLGVAFEAERVDVPRDSGLGVEATARERRYAALDAMCERHGVAALWVAQHADDQAETVLLQLLRGAGIAGLAAMAPRYRPDGASVERMRPLLRLLRAQLERYAAQRELTWIEDESNGDTRYARNALRLDVLPALAVHFPGFRDALGRAAQHAAAAQRLLDDLAELDFAGAARDDGRALSRDALVAFDDTR
;
A
#
# COMPACT_ATOMS: atom_id res chain seq x y z
N GLU A 1 1.50 -20.74 18.48
CA GLU A 1 2.81 -21.25 18.97
C GLU A 1 3.89 -20.17 19.00
N ALA A 2 4.26 -19.55 17.88
CA ALA A 2 5.32 -18.54 17.81
C ALA A 2 5.10 -17.35 18.78
N ALA A 3 3.89 -16.80 18.84
CA ALA A 3 3.54 -15.72 19.77
C ALA A 3 3.78 -16.09 21.25
N GLY A 4 3.41 -17.31 21.63
CA GLY A 4 3.62 -17.83 22.99
C GLY A 4 5.10 -17.93 23.36
N ARG A 5 5.97 -18.35 22.41
CA ARG A 5 7.44 -18.38 22.64
C ARG A 5 8.04 -16.99 22.84
N LEU A 6 7.46 -15.98 22.20
CA LEU A 6 7.94 -14.59 22.27
C LEU A 6 7.29 -13.79 23.41
N GLY A 7 6.36 -14.39 24.17
CA GLY A 7 5.62 -13.70 25.22
C GLY A 7 4.72 -12.58 24.72
N VAL A 8 4.26 -12.66 23.46
CA VAL A 8 3.37 -11.67 22.85
C VAL A 8 1.93 -12.20 22.77
N ALA A 9 0.97 -11.30 22.97
CA ALA A 9 -0.45 -11.62 22.79
C ALA A 9 -0.73 -11.96 21.32
N PHE A 10 -1.68 -12.88 21.10
CA PHE A 10 -2.10 -13.29 19.77
C PHE A 10 -3.62 -13.36 19.70
N GLU A 11 -4.17 -12.73 18.67
CA GLU A 11 -5.58 -12.80 18.31
C GLU A 11 -5.69 -13.22 16.84
N ALA A 12 -6.71 -14.02 16.53
CA ALA A 12 -7.05 -14.41 15.19
C ALA A 12 -8.55 -14.20 14.98
N GLU A 13 -8.90 -13.65 13.82
CA GLU A 13 -10.29 -13.47 13.39
C GLU A 13 -10.43 -14.05 11.99
N ARG A 14 -11.54 -14.76 11.79
CA ARG A 14 -11.88 -15.34 10.49
C ARG A 14 -12.81 -14.38 9.78
N VAL A 15 -12.45 -14.03 8.55
CA VAL A 15 -13.24 -13.15 7.68
C VAL A 15 -13.79 -13.92 6.50
N ASP A 16 -15.01 -13.60 6.11
CA ASP A 16 -15.62 -14.15 4.89
C ASP A 16 -15.18 -13.33 3.67
N VAL A 17 -14.69 -14.02 2.63
CA VAL A 17 -14.27 -13.42 1.37
C VAL A 17 -15.22 -13.86 0.25
N PRO A 18 -16.29 -13.08 -0.01
CA PRO A 18 -17.23 -13.38 -1.09
C PRO A 18 -16.53 -13.34 -2.45
N ARG A 19 -16.75 -14.38 -3.26
CA ARG A 19 -16.12 -14.57 -4.58
C ARG A 19 -16.79 -13.76 -5.71
N ASP A 20 -17.98 -13.25 -5.46
CA ASP A 20 -18.84 -12.49 -6.37
C ASP A 20 -18.74 -10.97 -6.18
N SER A 21 -17.82 -10.53 -5.32
CA SER A 21 -17.43 -9.14 -5.22
C SER A 21 -16.80 -8.69 -6.55
N GLY A 22 -17.40 -7.72 -7.24
CA GLY A 22 -16.92 -7.22 -8.55
C GLY A 22 -15.48 -6.65 -8.56
N LEU A 23 -14.78 -6.67 -7.42
CA LEU A 23 -13.39 -6.25 -7.21
C LEU A 23 -12.37 -7.39 -7.42
N GLY A 24 -12.83 -8.64 -7.46
CA GLY A 24 -12.00 -9.84 -7.50
C GLY A 24 -11.51 -10.30 -6.12
N VAL A 25 -11.20 -11.59 -6.00
CA VAL A 25 -10.93 -12.27 -4.72
C VAL A 25 -9.79 -11.64 -3.92
N GLU A 26 -8.68 -11.25 -4.56
CA GLU A 26 -7.52 -10.66 -3.86
C GLU A 26 -7.85 -9.28 -3.27
N ALA A 27 -8.57 -8.45 -4.02
CA ALA A 27 -8.95 -7.12 -3.56
C ALA A 27 -9.93 -7.20 -2.37
N THR A 28 -10.92 -8.09 -2.45
CA THR A 28 -11.88 -8.29 -1.37
C THR A 28 -11.26 -8.96 -0.15
N ALA A 29 -10.36 -9.93 -0.33
CA ALA A 29 -9.61 -10.50 0.79
C ALA A 29 -8.78 -9.43 1.50
N ARG A 30 -8.15 -8.53 0.74
CA ARG A 30 -7.37 -7.42 1.29
C ARG A 30 -8.24 -6.43 2.06
N GLU A 31 -9.37 -6.02 1.49
CA GLU A 31 -10.33 -5.13 2.13
C GLU A 31 -10.83 -5.71 3.46
N ARG A 32 -11.34 -6.94 3.44
CA ARG A 32 -11.87 -7.63 4.63
C ARG A 32 -10.82 -7.82 5.72
N ARG A 33 -9.58 -8.15 5.33
CA ARG A 33 -8.45 -8.24 6.26
C ARG A 33 -8.19 -6.91 6.96
N TYR A 34 -8.14 -5.81 6.22
CA TYR A 34 -7.86 -4.51 6.82
C TYR A 34 -9.01 -4.01 7.70
N ALA A 35 -10.27 -4.24 7.30
CA ALA A 35 -11.42 -3.91 8.14
C ALA A 35 -11.38 -4.66 9.50
N ALA A 36 -11.06 -5.96 9.49
CA ALA A 36 -10.90 -6.74 10.72
C ALA A 36 -9.73 -6.24 11.57
N LEU A 37 -8.58 -5.94 10.95
CA LEU A 37 -7.42 -5.39 11.66
C LEU A 37 -7.70 -4.01 12.27
N ASP A 38 -8.42 -3.14 11.58
CA ASP A 38 -8.78 -1.82 12.11
C ASP A 38 -9.74 -1.97 13.31
N ALA A 39 -10.74 -2.87 13.21
CA ALA A 39 -11.63 -3.19 14.33
C ALA A 39 -10.89 -3.78 15.53
N MET A 40 -9.89 -4.64 15.30
CA MET A 40 -9.00 -5.13 16.37
C MET A 40 -8.23 -3.99 17.03
N CYS A 41 -7.69 -3.05 16.23
CA CYS A 41 -6.95 -1.92 16.77
C CYS A 41 -7.81 -1.07 17.72
N GLU A 42 -9.08 -0.86 17.38
CA GLU A 42 -10.04 -0.17 18.25
C GLU A 42 -10.34 -0.94 19.52
N ARG A 43 -10.65 -2.25 19.42
CA ARG A 43 -10.95 -3.09 20.58
C ARG A 43 -9.82 -3.12 21.61
N HIS A 44 -8.57 -3.12 21.13
CA HIS A 44 -7.38 -3.21 21.98
C HIS A 44 -6.76 -1.85 22.34
N GLY A 45 -7.24 -0.75 21.78
CA GLY A 45 -6.70 0.58 22.02
C GLY A 45 -5.21 0.72 21.70
N VAL A 46 -4.75 0.05 20.63
CA VAL A 46 -3.33 0.10 20.23
C VAL A 46 -2.96 1.46 19.65
N ALA A 47 -1.67 1.80 19.65
CA ALA A 47 -1.21 3.09 19.12
C ALA A 47 -0.99 3.08 17.59
N ALA A 48 -0.70 1.92 17.00
CA ALA A 48 -0.38 1.76 15.59
C ALA A 48 -0.57 0.32 15.12
N LEU A 49 -0.86 0.15 13.82
CA LEU A 49 -0.87 -1.14 13.14
C LEU A 49 0.40 -1.33 12.33
N TRP A 50 1.24 -2.29 12.70
CA TRP A 50 2.46 -2.60 11.96
C TRP A 50 2.22 -3.75 10.99
N VAL A 51 2.65 -3.56 9.75
CA VAL A 51 2.50 -4.53 8.67
C VAL A 51 3.84 -4.76 7.98
N ALA A 52 4.13 -6.03 7.68
CA ALA A 52 5.45 -6.48 7.23
C ALA A 52 5.69 -6.31 5.72
N GLN A 53 5.12 -5.28 5.08
CA GLN A 53 5.41 -5.02 3.66
C GLN A 53 6.85 -4.54 3.48
N HIS A 54 7.47 -5.01 2.40
CA HIS A 54 8.87 -4.79 2.09
C HIS A 54 9.07 -4.22 0.68
N ALA A 55 10.33 -4.01 0.28
CA ALA A 55 10.67 -3.35 -0.98
C ALA A 55 10.17 -4.10 -2.22
N ASP A 56 10.15 -5.44 -2.20
CA ASP A 56 9.55 -6.23 -3.28
C ASP A 56 8.03 -5.97 -3.42
N ASP A 57 7.27 -5.88 -2.31
CA ASP A 57 5.83 -5.55 -2.37
C ASP A 57 5.60 -4.14 -2.91
N GLN A 58 6.50 -3.21 -2.60
CA GLN A 58 6.47 -1.85 -3.15
C GLN A 58 6.68 -1.87 -4.66
N ALA A 59 7.69 -2.61 -5.13
CA ALA A 59 7.94 -2.77 -6.55
C ALA A 59 6.74 -3.39 -7.29
N GLU A 60 6.14 -4.45 -6.73
CA GLU A 60 4.92 -5.06 -7.27
C GLU A 60 3.77 -4.05 -7.35
N THR A 61 3.57 -3.26 -6.30
CA THR A 61 2.49 -2.27 -6.25
C THR A 61 2.69 -1.16 -7.27
N VAL A 62 3.92 -0.64 -7.41
CA VAL A 62 4.24 0.38 -8.42
C VAL A 62 3.98 -0.14 -9.83
N LEU A 63 4.48 -1.34 -10.16
CA LEU A 63 4.27 -1.93 -11.49
C LEU A 63 2.80 -2.23 -11.77
N LEU A 64 2.06 -2.74 -10.79
CA LEU A 64 0.64 -3.03 -10.95
C LEU A 64 -0.17 -1.74 -11.20
N GLN A 65 0.16 -0.65 -10.50
CA GLN A 65 -0.50 0.64 -10.71
C GLN A 65 -0.13 1.24 -12.06
N LEU A 66 1.13 1.13 -12.46
CA LEU A 66 1.59 1.57 -13.79
C LEU A 66 0.85 0.82 -14.92
N LEU A 67 0.75 -0.51 -14.82
CA LEU A 67 0.06 -1.34 -15.81
C LEU A 67 -1.44 -1.09 -15.89
N ARG A 68 -2.04 -0.50 -14.83
CA ARG A 68 -3.44 -0.08 -14.80
C ARG A 68 -3.65 1.35 -15.33
N GLY A 69 -2.60 2.03 -15.78
CA GLY A 69 -2.67 3.40 -16.25
C GLY A 69 -2.92 4.42 -15.13
N ALA A 70 -2.50 4.11 -13.90
CA ALA A 70 -2.69 5.02 -12.78
C ALA A 70 -1.82 6.29 -12.92
N GLY A 71 -2.37 7.43 -12.49
CA GLY A 71 -1.63 8.68 -12.38
C GLY A 71 -0.64 8.71 -11.20
N ILE A 72 -0.07 9.89 -10.94
CA ILE A 72 0.94 10.11 -9.90
C ILE A 72 0.49 9.62 -8.51
N ALA A 73 -0.77 9.88 -8.14
CA ALA A 73 -1.37 9.37 -6.90
C ALA A 73 -1.25 7.83 -6.77
N GLY A 74 -1.50 7.09 -7.86
CA GLY A 74 -1.37 5.63 -7.86
C GLY A 74 0.08 5.16 -7.85
N LEU A 75 0.95 5.85 -8.58
CA LEU A 75 2.39 5.55 -8.62
C LEU A 75 3.11 5.82 -7.29
N ALA A 76 2.55 6.67 -6.43
CA ALA A 76 3.02 6.87 -5.06
C ALA A 76 2.98 5.57 -4.22
N ALA A 77 2.19 4.57 -4.64
CA ALA A 77 2.12 3.23 -4.08
C ALA A 77 1.96 3.24 -2.54
N MET A 78 2.77 2.48 -1.78
CA MET A 78 2.65 2.44 -0.33
C MET A 78 3.54 3.50 0.33
N ALA A 79 2.95 4.31 1.21
CA ALA A 79 3.68 5.18 2.12
C ALA A 79 4.27 4.40 3.32
N PRO A 80 5.44 4.80 3.88
CA PRO A 80 5.99 4.15 5.08
C PRO A 80 5.08 4.27 6.32
N ARG A 81 4.32 5.37 6.40
CA ARG A 81 3.32 5.66 7.44
C ARG A 81 2.15 6.35 6.78
N TYR A 82 0.94 5.95 7.14
CA TYR A 82 -0.30 6.56 6.64
C TYR A 82 -1.48 6.14 7.53
N ARG A 83 -2.42 7.05 7.76
CA ARG A 83 -3.71 6.74 8.39
C ARG A 83 -4.78 6.68 7.29
N PRO A 84 -5.33 5.50 7.00
CA PRO A 84 -6.49 5.36 6.12
C PRO A 84 -7.72 6.07 6.66
N ASP A 85 -8.58 6.51 5.75
CA ASP A 85 -9.87 7.08 6.12
C ASP A 85 -10.70 6.06 6.92
N GLY A 86 -11.25 6.52 8.05
CA GLY A 86 -12.02 5.68 8.97
C GLY A 86 -11.18 4.76 9.87
N ALA A 87 -9.86 4.68 9.70
CA ALA A 87 -9.02 3.89 10.61
C ALA A 87 -8.66 4.70 11.87
N SER A 88 -8.77 4.04 13.04
CA SER A 88 -8.45 4.65 14.34
C SER A 88 -6.97 4.94 14.54
N VAL A 89 -6.08 4.18 13.89
CA VAL A 89 -4.62 4.24 14.12
C VAL A 89 -3.82 4.36 12.82
N GLU A 90 -2.57 4.81 12.92
CA GLU A 90 -1.66 4.82 11.77
C GLU A 90 -1.22 3.40 11.39
N ARG A 91 -1.12 3.15 10.09
CA ARG A 91 -0.47 1.96 9.53
C ARG A 91 1.00 2.24 9.27
N MET A 92 1.87 1.42 9.83
CA MET A 92 3.33 1.55 9.71
C MET A 92 3.92 0.36 8.95
N ARG A 93 4.86 0.66 8.04
CA ARG A 93 5.58 -0.30 7.20
C ARG A 93 7.09 -0.20 7.44
N PRO A 94 7.59 -0.65 8.61
CA PRO A 94 9.00 -0.48 8.98
C PRO A 94 9.96 -1.20 8.03
N LEU A 95 9.51 -2.26 7.35
CA LEU A 95 10.33 -3.09 6.47
C LEU A 95 10.32 -2.62 5.01
N LEU A 96 9.62 -1.52 4.67
CA LEU A 96 9.36 -1.12 3.28
C LEU A 96 10.63 -0.82 2.45
N ARG A 97 11.76 -0.59 3.12
CA ARG A 97 13.07 -0.35 2.50
C ARG A 97 13.99 -1.58 2.47
N LEU A 98 13.54 -2.71 3.01
CA LEU A 98 14.31 -3.94 3.06
C LEU A 98 13.86 -4.86 1.92
N LEU A 99 14.80 -5.56 1.31
CA LEU A 99 14.52 -6.58 0.31
C LEU A 99 14.01 -7.85 0.97
N ARG A 100 13.14 -8.59 0.29
CA ARG A 100 12.69 -9.91 0.74
C ARG A 100 13.87 -10.84 1.07
N ALA A 101 14.87 -10.88 0.19
CA ALA A 101 16.08 -11.68 0.40
C ALA A 101 16.87 -11.28 1.67
N GLN A 102 16.83 -10.00 2.08
CA GLN A 102 17.46 -9.58 3.34
C GLN A 102 16.67 -10.09 4.54
N LEU A 103 15.34 -10.08 4.47
CA LEU A 103 14.46 -10.61 5.51
C LEU A 103 14.59 -12.12 5.64
N GLU A 104 14.63 -12.86 4.52
CA GLU A 104 14.84 -14.31 4.49
C GLU A 104 16.20 -14.69 5.09
N ARG A 105 17.27 -13.97 4.71
CA ARG A 105 18.60 -14.16 5.30
C ARG A 105 18.59 -13.91 6.81
N TYR A 106 17.93 -12.84 7.27
CA TYR A 106 17.79 -12.55 8.69
C TYR A 106 17.03 -13.66 9.42
N ALA A 107 15.93 -14.14 8.84
CA ALA A 107 15.12 -15.21 9.40
C ALA A 107 15.93 -16.51 9.52
N ALA A 108 16.70 -16.87 8.49
CA ALA A 108 17.60 -18.03 8.51
C ALA A 108 18.70 -17.90 9.57
N GLN A 109 19.36 -16.72 9.66
CA GLN A 109 20.38 -16.45 10.68
C GLN A 109 19.85 -16.49 12.12
N ARG A 110 18.55 -16.29 12.29
CA ARG A 110 17.86 -16.35 13.59
C ARG A 110 17.09 -17.64 13.79
N GLU A 111 17.26 -18.61 12.90
CA GLU A 111 16.59 -19.92 12.95
C GLU A 111 15.06 -19.78 13.12
N LEU A 112 14.49 -18.73 12.52
CA LEU A 112 13.05 -18.50 12.57
C LEU A 112 12.36 -19.48 11.63
N THR A 113 11.27 -20.09 12.11
CA THR A 113 10.38 -20.90 11.29
C THR A 113 9.16 -20.07 10.89
N TRP A 114 8.78 -20.12 9.62
CA TRP A 114 7.57 -19.49 9.10
C TRP A 114 6.75 -20.48 8.27
N ILE A 115 5.50 -20.11 7.99
CA ILE A 115 4.59 -20.88 7.14
C ILE A 115 4.61 -20.25 5.75
N GLU A 116 4.72 -21.09 4.71
CA GLU A 116 4.51 -20.67 3.33
C GLU A 116 3.06 -20.96 2.92
N ASP A 117 2.36 -19.92 2.46
CA ASP A 117 0.99 -20.04 1.97
C ASP A 117 1.00 -20.58 0.53
N GLU A 118 0.31 -21.70 0.30
CA GLU A 118 0.19 -22.38 -1.00
C GLU A 118 -0.39 -21.46 -2.10
N SER A 119 -1.21 -20.48 -1.74
CA SER A 119 -1.80 -19.53 -2.68
C SER A 119 -0.80 -18.52 -3.24
N ASN A 120 0.39 -18.39 -2.65
CA ASN A 120 1.46 -17.52 -3.14
C ASN A 120 2.01 -17.95 -4.51
N GLY A 121 1.78 -19.21 -4.91
CA GLY A 121 2.21 -19.77 -6.20
C GLY A 121 1.22 -19.58 -7.35
N ASP A 122 0.01 -19.07 -7.10
CA ASP A 122 -1.05 -19.05 -8.11
C ASP A 122 -0.95 -17.82 -9.03
N THR A 123 -0.37 -17.99 -10.21
CA THR A 123 -0.15 -16.92 -11.20
C THR A 123 -1.42 -16.39 -11.86
N ARG A 124 -2.61 -16.97 -11.59
CA ARG A 124 -3.88 -16.38 -12.03
C ARG A 124 -4.12 -15.00 -11.41
N TYR A 125 -3.51 -14.73 -10.26
CA TYR A 125 -3.54 -13.43 -9.62
C TYR A 125 -2.41 -12.54 -10.15
N ALA A 126 -2.76 -11.35 -10.63
CA ALA A 126 -1.81 -10.43 -11.27
C ALA A 126 -0.58 -10.11 -10.39
N ARG A 127 -0.75 -10.02 -9.08
CA ARG A 127 0.37 -9.79 -8.15
C ARG A 127 1.33 -10.99 -8.11
N ASN A 128 0.81 -12.21 -8.08
CA ASN A 128 1.63 -13.42 -8.11
C ASN A 128 2.37 -13.56 -9.45
N ALA A 129 1.69 -13.28 -10.58
CA ALA A 129 2.34 -13.25 -11.88
C ALA A 129 3.49 -12.22 -11.94
N LEU A 130 3.29 -11.00 -11.42
CA LEU A 130 4.38 -10.02 -11.30
C LEU A 130 5.55 -10.56 -10.48
N ARG A 131 5.27 -11.14 -9.31
CA ARG A 131 6.28 -11.66 -8.38
C ARG A 131 7.08 -12.83 -8.96
N LEU A 132 6.43 -13.76 -9.64
CA LEU A 132 7.02 -15.02 -10.08
C LEU A 132 7.64 -14.93 -11.48
N ASP A 133 7.02 -14.17 -12.39
CA ASP A 133 7.43 -14.16 -13.79
C ASP A 133 8.18 -12.88 -14.17
N VAL A 134 7.74 -11.72 -13.66
CA VAL A 134 8.25 -10.41 -14.12
C VAL A 134 9.42 -9.93 -13.27
N LEU A 135 9.28 -9.92 -11.94
CA LEU A 135 10.32 -9.41 -11.05
C LEU A 135 11.65 -10.17 -11.15
N PRO A 136 11.68 -11.51 -11.30
CA PRO A 136 12.93 -12.24 -11.50
C PRO A 136 13.61 -11.86 -12.82
N ALA A 137 12.85 -11.72 -13.90
CA ALA A 137 13.38 -11.28 -15.19
C ALA A 137 13.96 -9.85 -15.11
N LEU A 138 13.28 -8.94 -14.41
CA LEU A 138 13.81 -7.59 -14.15
C LEU A 138 15.09 -7.63 -13.31
N ALA A 139 15.18 -8.50 -12.29
CA ALA A 139 16.38 -8.62 -11.46
C ALA A 139 17.62 -9.03 -12.26
N VAL A 140 17.47 -9.88 -13.29
CA VAL A 140 18.58 -10.33 -14.13
C VAL A 140 19.22 -9.17 -14.90
N HIS A 141 18.41 -8.27 -15.46
CA HIS A 141 18.90 -7.17 -16.29
C HIS A 141 19.12 -5.87 -15.50
N PHE A 142 18.39 -5.68 -14.41
CA PHE A 142 18.33 -4.45 -13.62
C PHE A 142 18.37 -4.78 -12.12
N PRO A 143 19.53 -5.19 -11.56
CA PRO A 143 19.61 -5.65 -10.17
C PRO A 143 19.15 -4.61 -9.13
N GLY A 144 19.20 -3.32 -9.46
CA GLY A 144 18.74 -2.21 -8.61
C GLY A 144 17.27 -1.78 -8.83
N PHE A 145 16.46 -2.54 -9.58
CA PHE A 145 15.11 -2.08 -9.97
C PHE A 145 14.19 -1.79 -8.77
N ARG A 146 14.30 -2.56 -7.68
CA ARG A 146 13.45 -2.39 -6.49
C ARG A 146 13.67 -1.04 -5.84
N ASP A 147 14.94 -0.66 -5.67
CA ASP A 147 15.30 0.67 -5.15
C ASP A 147 14.89 1.78 -6.12
N ALA A 148 15.05 1.55 -7.44
CA ALA A 148 14.64 2.51 -8.45
C ALA A 148 13.12 2.75 -8.44
N LEU A 149 12.31 1.69 -8.39
CA LEU A 149 10.85 1.78 -8.28
C LEU A 149 10.43 2.39 -6.93
N GLY A 150 11.11 2.04 -5.83
CA GLY A 150 10.88 2.65 -4.53
C GLY A 150 11.14 4.16 -4.53
N ARG A 151 12.21 4.63 -5.18
CA ARG A 151 12.47 6.07 -5.38
C ARG A 151 11.44 6.73 -6.28
N ALA A 152 11.05 6.07 -7.39
CA ALA A 152 10.00 6.59 -8.26
C ALA A 152 8.69 6.81 -7.51
N ALA A 153 8.30 5.87 -6.64
CA ALA A 153 7.15 6.02 -5.75
C ALA A 153 7.30 7.19 -4.78
N GLN A 154 8.50 7.41 -4.22
CA GLN A 154 8.76 8.56 -3.36
C GLN A 154 8.65 9.89 -4.10
N HIS A 155 9.15 9.97 -5.34
CA HIS A 155 9.00 11.15 -6.19
C HIS A 155 7.53 11.40 -6.54
N ALA A 156 6.80 10.35 -6.91
CA ALA A 156 5.37 10.43 -7.19
C ALA A 156 4.59 10.90 -5.95
N ALA A 157 4.90 10.37 -4.77
CA ALA A 157 4.29 10.83 -3.52
C ALA A 157 4.61 12.30 -3.21
N ALA A 158 5.82 12.77 -3.52
CA ALA A 158 6.20 14.17 -3.34
C ALA A 158 5.47 15.09 -4.31
N ALA A 159 5.39 14.69 -5.59
CA ALA A 159 4.61 15.41 -6.58
C ALA A 159 3.12 15.46 -6.22
N GLN A 160 2.54 14.35 -5.75
CA GLN A 160 1.14 14.32 -5.34
C GLN A 160 0.86 15.30 -4.20
N ARG A 161 1.73 15.38 -3.18
CA ARG A 161 1.56 16.37 -2.10
C ARG A 161 1.54 17.81 -2.61
N LEU A 162 2.42 18.14 -3.56
CA LEU A 162 2.42 19.48 -4.16
C LEU A 162 1.15 19.76 -4.97
N LEU A 163 0.61 18.74 -5.65
CA LEU A 163 -0.66 18.85 -6.36
C LEU A 163 -1.83 19.02 -5.39
N ASP A 164 -1.82 18.31 -4.27
CA ASP A 164 -2.83 18.44 -3.20
C ASP A 164 -2.76 19.84 -2.58
N ASP A 165 -1.56 20.34 -2.26
CA ASP A 165 -1.35 21.70 -1.74
C ASP A 165 -1.85 22.77 -2.73
N LEU A 166 -1.58 22.59 -4.03
CA LEU A 166 -2.07 23.50 -5.07
C LEU A 166 -3.60 23.44 -5.19
N ALA A 167 -4.17 22.24 -5.13
CA ALA A 167 -5.62 22.04 -5.19
C ALA A 167 -6.33 22.73 -4.02
N GLU A 168 -5.75 22.70 -2.81
CA GLU A 168 -6.28 23.42 -1.64
C GLU A 168 -6.23 24.95 -1.83
N LEU A 169 -5.16 25.48 -2.42
CA LEU A 169 -5.05 26.91 -2.72
C LEU A 169 -6.09 27.35 -3.77
N ASP A 170 -6.22 26.58 -4.85
CA ASP A 170 -7.21 26.83 -5.90
C ASP A 170 -8.64 26.68 -5.34
N PHE A 171 -8.88 25.69 -4.48
CA PHE A 171 -10.14 25.52 -3.76
C PHE A 171 -10.47 26.73 -2.89
N ALA A 172 -9.53 27.23 -2.09
CA ALA A 172 -9.75 28.42 -1.26
C ALA A 172 -10.08 29.67 -2.09
N GLY A 173 -9.50 29.82 -3.29
CA GLY A 173 -9.82 30.91 -4.22
C GLY A 173 -11.19 30.78 -4.89
N ALA A 174 -11.62 29.54 -5.16
CA ALA A 174 -12.88 29.24 -5.84
C ALA A 174 -14.07 29.06 -4.88
N ALA A 175 -13.84 28.69 -3.62
CA ALA A 175 -14.86 28.39 -2.63
C ALA A 175 -15.71 29.61 -2.29
N ARG A 176 -17.01 29.39 -2.16
CA ARG A 176 -18.05 30.34 -1.73
C ARG A 176 -18.93 29.64 -0.70
N ASP A 177 -19.71 30.43 0.04
CA ASP A 177 -20.65 29.93 1.05
C ASP A 177 -20.02 28.90 2.00
N ASP A 178 -18.83 29.23 2.54
CA ASP A 178 -18.08 28.38 3.47
C ASP A 178 -17.76 26.98 2.89
N GLY A 179 -17.42 26.94 1.59
CA GLY A 179 -17.06 25.72 0.87
C GLY A 179 -18.23 24.92 0.30
N ARG A 180 -19.48 25.41 0.45
CA ARG A 180 -20.68 24.74 -0.07
C ARG A 180 -20.99 25.07 -1.53
N ALA A 181 -20.34 26.09 -2.08
CA ALA A 181 -20.47 26.49 -3.47
C ALA A 181 -19.09 26.80 -4.07
N LEU A 182 -18.98 26.68 -5.39
CA LEU A 182 -17.78 27.05 -6.14
C LEU A 182 -18.10 28.15 -7.15
N SER A 183 -17.21 29.12 -7.28
CA SER A 183 -17.31 30.16 -8.30
C SER A 183 -16.99 29.59 -9.68
N ARG A 184 -17.99 29.59 -10.57
CA ARG A 184 -17.82 29.19 -11.97
C ARG A 184 -16.70 29.99 -12.66
N ASP A 185 -16.67 31.30 -12.47
CA ASP A 185 -15.69 32.17 -13.14
C ASP A 185 -14.26 31.87 -12.67
N ALA A 186 -14.08 31.58 -11.38
CA ALA A 186 -12.79 31.14 -10.85
C ALA A 186 -12.36 29.78 -11.42
N LEU A 187 -13.28 28.81 -11.49
CA LEU A 187 -13.00 27.48 -12.04
C LEU A 187 -12.62 27.52 -13.53
N VAL A 188 -13.34 28.30 -14.33
CA VAL A 188 -13.04 28.44 -15.77
C VAL A 188 -11.67 29.09 -15.98
N ALA A 189 -11.24 29.99 -15.08
CA ALA A 189 -9.92 30.61 -15.17
C ALA A 189 -8.74 29.66 -14.87
N PHE A 190 -8.99 28.46 -14.32
CA PHE A 190 -7.94 27.47 -14.09
C PHE A 190 -7.50 26.72 -15.36
N ASP A 191 -8.30 26.74 -16.43
CA ASP A 191 -8.17 25.83 -17.58
C ASP A 191 -7.29 26.34 -18.74
N ASP A 192 -6.50 27.41 -18.55
CA ASP A 192 -5.89 28.10 -19.70
C ASP A 192 -4.41 27.80 -19.99
N THR A 193 -3.73 26.98 -19.19
CA THR A 193 -2.35 26.41 -19.35
C THR A 193 -1.58 26.51 -18.03
N ARG A 194 -1.90 25.64 -17.06
CA ARG A 194 -1.04 25.40 -15.89
C ARG A 194 -0.42 24.02 -15.99
#